data_AF-A0A2R6K628-F1
#
_entry.id   AF-A0A2R6K628-F1
#
_cell.length_a   1.000
_cell.length_b   1.000
_cell.length_c   1.000
_cell.angle_alpha   90.00
_cell.angle_beta   90.00
_cell.angle_gamma   90.00
#
_symmetry.space_group_name_H-M   'P 1'
#
loop_
_entity.id
_entity.type
_entity.pdbx_description
1 polymer ?
#
loop_
_entity_poly.entity_id
_entity_poly.type
_entity_poly.pdbx_seq_one_letter_code
_entity_poly.pdbx_strand_id
1 'polypeptide(L)' 'MYLADRTWPELGDYFAEESLALVPLGSTEQHGPHLPESTDHRIA' A
#
# COMPACT_ATOMS: atom_id res chain seq x y z
N MET A 1 -5.10 3.00 8.36
CA MET A 1 -4.35 4.25 8.06
C MET A 1 -3.56 4.02 6.78
N TYR A 2 -3.68 4.87 5.76
CA TYR A 2 -2.76 4.87 4.62
C TYR A 2 -1.61 5.83 4.93
N LEU A 3 -0.39 5.31 4.99
CA LEU A 3 0.79 6.08 5.40
C LEU A 3 1.05 7.29 4.48
N ALA A 4 0.80 7.13 3.18
CA ALA A 4 1.01 8.15 2.16
C ALA A 4 0.07 9.37 2.30
N ASP A 5 -1.06 9.22 2.99
CA ASP A 5 -2.04 10.29 3.18
C ASP A 5 -1.77 11.12 4.46
N ARG A 6 -0.67 10.83 5.17
CA ARG A 6 -0.34 11.45 6.47
C ARG A 6 0.94 12.27 6.38
N THR A 7 1.00 13.31 7.20
CA THR A 7 2.26 14.04 7.41
C THR A 7 3.05 13.40 8.55
N TRP A 8 4.38 13.45 8.47
CA TRP A 8 5.23 12.81 9.48
C TRP A 8 4.97 13.29 10.94
N PRO A 9 4.59 14.56 11.23
CA PRO A 9 4.30 14.97 12.61
C PRO A 9 3.04 14.32 13.18
N GLU A 10 2.07 13.97 12.34
CA GLU A 10 0.81 13.33 12.77
C GLU A 10 1.00 11.89 13.24
N LEU A 11 2.15 11.27 12.93
CA LEU A 11 2.42 9.86 13.19
C LEU A 11 3.26 9.64 14.45
N GLY A 12 3.82 10.70 15.05
CA GLY A 12 4.77 10.61 16.16
C GLY A 12 4.22 9.80 17.34
N ASP A 13 3.06 10.19 17.86
CA ASP A 13 2.41 9.51 18.99
C ASP A 13 1.90 8.11 18.61
N TYR A 14 1.47 7.92 17.35
CA TYR A 14 0.99 6.63 16.87
C TYR A 14 2.11 5.56 16.89
N PHE A 15 3.31 5.93 16.43
CA PHE A 15 4.45 5.00 16.42
C PHE A 15 5.05 4.71 17.81
N ALA A 16 4.59 5.39 18.87
CA ALA A 16 4.97 5.03 20.25
C ALA A 16 4.36 3.68 20.68
N GLU A 17 3.16 3.37 20.18
CA GLU A 17 2.40 2.17 20.54
C GLU A 17 2.33 1.15 19.39
N GLU A 18 2.47 1.60 18.13
CA GLU A 18 2.30 0.75 16.95
C GLU A 18 3.56 0.67 16.09
N SER A 19 3.96 -0.55 15.70
CA SER A 19 5.14 -0.79 14.86
C SER A 19 4.88 -1.70 13.65
N LEU A 20 3.65 -2.18 13.47
CA LEU A 20 3.28 -3.00 12.33
C LEU A 20 3.04 -2.14 11.09
N ALA A 21 3.77 -2.44 10.02
CA ALA A 21 3.52 -1.90 8.68
C ALA A 21 3.08 -3.01 7.73
N LEU A 22 2.08 -2.73 6.92
CA LEU A 22 1.68 -3.56 5.79
C LEU A 22 2.24 -2.92 4.51
N VAL A 23 2.95 -3.70 3.71
CA VAL A 23 3.48 -3.28 2.41
C VAL A 23 2.80 -4.12 1.34
N PRO A 24 1.77 -3.58 0.66
CA PRO A 24 1.18 -4.20 -0.51
C PRO A 24 2.27 -4.48 -1.56
N LEU A 25 2.39 -5.74 -1.96
CA LEU A 25 3.30 -6.16 -3.01
C LEU A 25 2.50 -6.84 -4.12
N GLY A 26 2.61 -6.30 -5.32
CA GLY A 26 2.01 -6.86 -6.53
C GLY A 26 3.01 -6.89 -7.68
N SER A 27 2.47 -6.97 -8.89
CA SER A 27 3.21 -7.06 -10.15
C SER A 27 2.73 -6.02 -11.17
N THR A 28 3.46 -5.90 -12.27
CA THR A 28 3.00 -5.29 -13.52
C THR A 28 3.14 -6.35 -14.61
N GLU A 29 2.05 -7.05 -14.90
CA GLU A 29 2.08 -8.25 -15.75
C GLU A 29 0.79 -8.43 -16.55
N GLN A 30 0.86 -9.20 -17.63
CA GLN A 30 -0.30 -9.40 -18.51
C GLN A 30 -1.37 -10.27 -17.86
N HIS A 31 -2.61 -9.77 -17.78
CA HIS A 31 -3.78 -10.49 -17.24
C HIS A 31 -4.86 -10.80 -18.29
N GLY A 32 -4.41 -11.05 -19.53
CA GLY A 32 -5.29 -11.31 -20.67
C GLY A 32 -5.94 -10.04 -21.23
N PRO A 33 -6.80 -10.17 -22.26
CA PRO A 33 -7.26 -9.01 -23.04
C PRO A 33 -8.25 -8.09 -22.31
N HIS A 34 -8.73 -8.48 -21.13
CA HIS A 34 -9.81 -7.79 -20.42
C HIS A 34 -9.36 -7.09 -19.14
N LEU A 35 -8.15 -7.35 -18.65
CA LEU A 35 -7.68 -6.82 -17.38
C LEU A 35 -6.41 -5.99 -17.56
N PRO A 36 -6.24 -4.90 -16.78
CA PRO A 36 -5.02 -4.10 -16.84
C PRO A 36 -3.82 -4.84 -16.27
N GLU A 37 -2.63 -4.42 -16.70
CA GLU A 37 -1.37 -5.03 -16.24
C GLU A 37 -1.09 -4.83 -14.74
N SER A 38 -1.69 -3.81 -14.12
CA SER A 38 -1.49 -3.50 -12.71
C SER A 38 -2.55 -4.14 -11.81
N THR A 39 -3.14 -5.26 -12.22
CA THR A 39 -4.22 -5.91 -11.44
C THR A 39 -3.70 -6.32 -10.06
N ASP A 40 -2.57 -7.03 -10.02
CA ASP A 40 -1.93 -7.45 -8.77
C ASP A 40 -1.61 -6.28 -7.84
N HIS A 41 -1.06 -5.19 -8.39
CA HIS A 41 -0.78 -3.98 -7.59
C HIS A 41 -2.06 -3.34 -7.00
N ARG A 42 -3.19 -3.41 -7.72
CA ARG A 42 -4.45 -2.78 -7.26
C ARG A 42 -5.19 -3.58 -6.19
N ILE A 43 -4.94 -4.89 -6.09
CA ILE A 43 -5.63 -5.78 -5.14
C ILE A 43 -4.76 -6.17 -3.93
N ALA A 44 -3.47 -5.82 -3.96
CA ALA A 44 -2.52 -6.08 -2.89
C ALA A 44 -2.73 -5.17 -1.66
#